data_AF-A0A7C9A323-F1
#
_entry.id   AF-A0A7C9A323-F1
#
_cell.length_a   1.000
_cell.length_b   1.000
_cell.length_c   1.000
_cell.angle_alpha   90.00
_cell.angle_beta   90.00
_cell.angle_gamma   90.00
#
_symmetry.space_group_name_H-M   'P 1'
#
loop_
_entity.id
_entity.type
_entity.pdbx_description
1 polymer ?
#
loop_
_entity_poly.entity_id
_entity_poly.type
_entity_poly.pdbx_seq_one_letter_code
_entity_poly.pdbx_strand_id
1 'polypeptide(L)'
;TTSSQKIAPFPLLFLASTPIPPQQNPEDPSLHFSKSQEILTKPISKARIFILLMAPRLISCFRPKKDSNTRQSDPAATADEAAEEQRRGGGGGNGPVLVELFSSQGCKTSPEAELVMSRLGRGDFNLDRPIIVLGFHVDYWDYIGWKDPFGSSQWTVRQKAYVEALRLDTMFTPQFVVQGRAQCVGNEEESVLSHIASAPSFPPPSFQANFQKADGNTLQVSLTGQVRMKIDSQGANIMVALYECGLVTDCPTGENKGRVLSNDYVVRRLEKLSSVKDLSPKKTVSGTVNFPLWEGINVTKCGIALFVQNNSHQIFGSQKFNLPDNL
;
A
#
# COMPACT_ATOMS: atom_id res chain seq x y z
N THR A 1 51.58 8.35 -66.02
CA THR A 1 50.34 8.15 -65.24
C THR A 1 50.48 8.85 -63.91
N THR A 2 50.09 10.12 -63.85
CA THR A 2 49.92 10.88 -62.61
C THR A 2 49.02 12.05 -62.96
N SER A 3 47.73 11.94 -62.60
CA SER A 3 46.69 12.93 -62.84
C SER A 3 46.79 14.01 -61.77
N SER A 4 46.93 15.26 -62.18
CA SER A 4 46.83 16.45 -61.35
C SER A 4 45.62 17.23 -61.84
N GLN A 5 44.52 17.20 -61.09
CA GLN A 5 43.31 17.95 -61.41
C GLN A 5 43.22 19.21 -60.55
N LYS A 6 43.13 20.33 -61.25
CA LYS A 6 42.94 21.69 -60.75
C LYS A 6 41.57 21.84 -60.08
N ILE A 7 41.60 22.52 -58.94
CA ILE A 7 40.44 22.98 -58.16
C ILE A 7 39.89 24.26 -58.81
N ALA A 8 38.57 24.32 -59.01
CA ALA A 8 37.82 25.51 -59.41
C ALA A 8 37.04 26.07 -58.19
N PRO A 9 36.79 27.39 -58.09
CA PRO A 9 36.24 28.01 -56.88
C PRO A 9 34.71 27.95 -56.85
N PHE A 10 34.14 27.68 -55.67
CA PHE A 10 32.72 27.82 -55.36
C PHE A 10 32.45 29.22 -54.74
N PRO A 11 31.31 29.86 -55.05
CA PRO A 11 31.01 31.22 -54.60
C PRO A 11 30.52 31.27 -53.14
N LEU A 12 30.91 32.34 -52.44
CA LEU A 12 30.39 32.76 -51.14
C LEU A 12 28.88 33.03 -51.23
N LEU A 13 28.09 32.34 -50.41
CA LEU A 13 26.71 32.70 -50.10
C LEU A 13 26.67 33.32 -48.70
N PHE A 14 26.36 34.61 -48.65
CA PHE A 14 26.01 35.36 -47.45
C PHE A 14 24.71 34.81 -46.87
N LEU A 15 24.76 34.24 -45.66
CA LEU A 15 23.57 33.99 -44.84
C LEU A 15 23.38 35.19 -43.90
N ALA A 16 22.34 35.96 -44.17
CA ALA A 16 21.86 37.02 -43.29
C ALA A 16 21.37 36.41 -41.97
N SER A 17 21.92 36.89 -40.85
CA SER A 17 21.44 36.56 -39.51
C SER A 17 20.10 37.27 -39.26
N THR A 18 19.05 36.50 -39.05
CA THR A 18 17.78 37.00 -38.49
C THR A 18 17.87 36.99 -36.96
N PRO A 19 17.34 38.01 -36.26
CA PRO A 19 17.39 38.06 -34.80
C PRO A 19 16.34 37.12 -34.19
N ILE A 20 16.78 36.32 -33.22
CA ILE A 20 15.95 35.44 -32.38
C ILE A 20 15.15 36.30 -31.39
N PRO A 21 13.81 36.18 -31.29
CA PRO A 21 13.05 36.87 -30.26
C PRO A 21 13.31 36.27 -28.87
N PRO A 22 13.28 37.05 -27.78
CA PRO A 22 13.58 36.56 -26.45
C PRO A 22 12.53 35.54 -25.99
N GLN A 23 13.00 34.37 -25.52
CA GLN A 23 12.14 33.39 -24.86
C GLN A 23 11.64 33.97 -23.53
N GLN A 24 10.32 33.94 -23.34
CA GLN A 24 9.68 34.17 -22.05
C GLN A 24 10.04 32.99 -21.12
N ASN A 25 10.63 33.31 -19.97
CA ASN A 25 10.76 32.37 -18.85
C ASN A 25 9.36 31.90 -18.42
N PRO A 26 9.12 30.60 -18.21
CA PRO A 26 7.94 30.17 -17.47
C PRO A 26 8.08 30.65 -16.02
N GLU A 27 7.06 31.35 -15.55
CA GLU A 27 6.95 31.81 -14.16
C GLU A 27 6.92 30.63 -13.19
N ASP A 28 7.57 30.84 -12.05
CA ASP A 28 7.65 29.97 -10.89
C ASP A 28 6.26 29.83 -10.23
N PRO A 29 5.67 28.62 -10.13
CA PRO A 29 4.33 28.44 -9.56
C PRO A 29 4.32 28.45 -8.02
N SER A 30 5.42 28.81 -7.34
CA SER A 30 5.53 28.74 -5.88
C SER A 30 4.93 29.94 -5.10
N LEU A 31 4.23 30.87 -5.75
CA LEU A 31 3.68 32.07 -5.12
C LEU A 31 2.16 32.24 -5.30
N HIS A 32 1.37 31.18 -5.16
CA HIS A 32 -0.08 31.29 -4.98
C HIS A 32 -0.65 30.20 -4.05
N PHE A 33 -0.12 30.12 -2.82
CA PHE A 33 -0.78 29.39 -1.74
C PHE A 33 -0.80 30.25 -0.46
N SER A 34 -1.58 31.32 -0.50
CA SER A 34 -2.10 31.96 0.71
C SER A 34 -3.32 32.80 0.39
N LYS A 35 -4.34 32.68 1.24
CA LYS A 35 -5.68 33.28 1.19
C LYS A 35 -6.67 32.61 0.24
N SER A 36 -7.40 31.64 0.78
CA SER A 36 -8.87 31.57 0.70
C SER A 36 -9.39 30.34 1.45
N GLN A 37 -9.51 30.42 2.77
CA GLN A 37 -10.46 29.61 3.55
C GLN A 37 -10.98 30.43 4.74
N GLU A 38 -11.96 31.28 4.48
CA GLU A 38 -12.95 31.68 5.48
C GLU A 38 -14.27 31.07 5.05
N ILE A 39 -14.71 30.01 5.74
CA ILE A 39 -16.07 29.49 5.63
C ILE A 39 -16.69 29.45 7.03
N LEU A 40 -17.44 30.52 7.30
CA LEU A 40 -18.76 30.56 7.91
C LEU A 40 -19.14 29.42 8.88
N THR A 41 -18.86 29.64 10.16
CA THR A 41 -19.48 28.93 11.28
C THR A 41 -20.95 29.34 11.47
N LYS A 42 -21.88 28.39 11.47
CA LYS A 42 -23.20 28.53 12.11
C LYS A 42 -23.56 27.27 12.92
N PRO A 43 -24.20 27.41 14.10
CA PRO A 43 -24.34 26.34 15.07
C PRO A 43 -25.60 25.49 14.82
N ILE A 44 -25.48 24.17 15.00
CA ILE A 44 -26.63 23.26 15.02
C ILE A 44 -27.04 22.98 16.47
N SER A 45 -28.35 23.05 16.69
CA SER A 45 -29.03 23.02 17.98
C SER A 45 -28.91 21.70 18.73
N LYS A 46 -28.80 21.83 20.07
CA LYS A 46 -28.93 20.79 21.09
C LYS A 46 -30.26 20.03 20.95
N ALA A 47 -30.19 18.71 20.75
CA ALA A 47 -31.31 17.81 21.01
C ALA A 47 -30.96 16.94 22.24
N ARG A 48 -31.79 17.08 23.28
CA ARG A 48 -31.76 16.29 24.51
C ARG A 48 -32.23 14.87 24.20
N ILE A 49 -31.41 13.86 24.48
CA ILE A 49 -31.85 12.46 24.54
C ILE A 49 -31.82 12.04 26.01
N PHE A 50 -33.00 11.68 26.51
CA PHE A 50 -33.23 11.13 27.84
C PHE A 50 -32.59 9.74 27.95
N ILE A 51 -31.69 9.58 28.92
CA ILE A 51 -31.15 8.29 29.34
C ILE A 51 -32.23 7.56 30.16
N LEU A 52 -32.74 6.45 29.65
CA LEU A 52 -33.52 5.50 30.44
C LEU A 52 -32.57 4.40 30.95
N LEU A 53 -32.21 4.47 32.23
CA LEU A 53 -31.52 3.42 32.96
C LEU A 53 -32.45 2.20 33.12
N MET A 54 -32.04 1.06 32.59
CA MET A 54 -32.60 -0.25 32.97
C MET A 54 -31.46 -1.19 33.34
N ALA A 55 -31.37 -1.47 34.64
CA ALA A 55 -30.44 -2.41 35.23
C ALA A 55 -30.85 -3.87 34.93
N PRO A 56 -29.91 -4.79 34.65
CA PRO A 56 -30.19 -6.21 34.68
C PRO A 56 -29.95 -6.77 36.10
N ARG A 57 -30.97 -7.47 36.58
CA ARG A 57 -30.99 -8.20 37.86
C ARG A 57 -30.05 -9.41 37.83
N LEU A 58 -29.34 -9.59 38.94
CA LEU A 58 -28.59 -10.77 39.31
C LEU A 58 -29.53 -11.99 39.44
N ILE A 59 -29.20 -13.09 38.77
CA ILE A 59 -29.72 -14.43 39.09
C ILE A 59 -28.51 -15.32 39.34
N SER A 60 -28.28 -15.64 40.61
CA SER A 60 -27.34 -16.66 41.05
C SER A 60 -27.99 -18.04 40.92
N CYS A 61 -27.32 -18.97 40.24
CA CYS A 61 -27.59 -20.39 40.38
C CYS A 61 -26.30 -21.09 40.79
N PHE A 62 -26.29 -21.57 42.04
CA PHE A 62 -25.29 -22.47 42.60
C PHE A 62 -25.33 -23.84 41.90
N ARG A 63 -24.18 -24.40 41.57
CA ARG A 63 -24.02 -25.85 41.31
C ARG A 63 -22.64 -26.32 41.79
N PRO A 64 -22.52 -27.51 42.44
CA PRO A 64 -21.37 -27.82 43.27
C PRO A 64 -20.19 -28.41 42.49
N LYS A 65 -19.00 -28.15 43.05
CA LYS A 65 -17.68 -28.70 42.71
C LYS A 65 -17.64 -30.22 42.92
N LYS A 66 -17.00 -30.93 41.99
CA LYS A 66 -16.44 -32.27 42.23
C LYS A 66 -15.02 -32.29 41.68
N ASP A 67 -14.06 -32.39 42.60
CA ASP A 67 -12.65 -32.58 42.30
C ASP A 67 -12.40 -34.00 41.77
N SER A 68 -11.62 -34.13 40.71
CA SER A 68 -10.63 -35.22 40.59
C SER A 68 -9.61 -34.89 39.50
N ASN A 69 -8.39 -35.28 39.81
CA ASN A 69 -7.13 -34.87 39.24
C ASN A 69 -6.69 -35.89 38.19
N THR A 70 -6.53 -35.49 36.93
CA THR A 70 -5.72 -36.25 35.95
C THR A 70 -5.23 -35.31 34.86
N ARG A 71 -3.93 -35.05 34.85
CA ARG A 71 -3.22 -34.38 33.75
C ARG A 71 -2.94 -35.42 32.67
N GLN A 72 -3.56 -35.25 31.51
CA GLN A 72 -3.16 -35.92 30.28
C GLN A 72 -3.14 -34.85 29.19
N SER A 73 -1.97 -34.63 28.60
CA SER A 73 -1.72 -33.62 27.57
C SER A 73 -2.09 -34.19 26.21
N ASP A 74 -3.27 -33.82 25.71
CA ASP A 74 -3.72 -34.21 24.37
C ASP A 74 -3.17 -33.23 23.31
N PRO A 75 -2.50 -33.72 22.25
CA PRO A 75 -2.02 -32.89 21.13
C PRO A 75 -3.14 -32.42 20.19
N ALA A 76 -4.40 -32.75 20.49
CA ALA A 76 -5.57 -32.37 19.71
C ALA A 76 -6.05 -30.93 19.99
N ALA A 77 -5.66 -30.33 21.13
CA ALA A 77 -6.11 -28.99 21.52
C ALA A 77 -5.50 -27.88 20.65
N THR A 78 -4.26 -28.03 20.18
CA THR A 78 -3.56 -27.02 19.36
C THR A 78 -4.05 -26.98 17.92
N ALA A 79 -4.57 -28.09 17.40
CA ALA A 79 -5.14 -28.17 16.06
C ALA A 79 -6.55 -27.57 16.00
N ASP A 80 -7.34 -27.73 17.07
CA ASP A 80 -8.67 -27.12 17.16
C ASP A 80 -8.59 -25.61 17.42
N GLU A 81 -7.61 -25.08 18.16
CA GLU A 81 -7.46 -23.62 18.32
C GLU A 81 -7.06 -22.91 17.01
N ALA A 82 -6.14 -23.49 16.23
CA ALA A 82 -5.79 -22.97 14.90
C ALA A 82 -6.96 -23.08 13.90
N ALA A 83 -7.75 -24.14 14.00
CA ALA A 83 -8.96 -24.32 13.19
C ALA A 83 -10.12 -23.43 13.65
N GLU A 84 -10.22 -23.09 14.94
CA GLU A 84 -11.26 -22.22 15.51
C GLU A 84 -11.00 -20.74 15.17
N GLU A 85 -9.73 -20.30 15.15
CA GLU A 85 -9.32 -18.99 14.61
C GLU A 85 -9.70 -18.89 13.11
N GLN A 86 -9.57 -19.98 12.36
CA GLN A 86 -9.99 -20.09 10.96
C GLN A 86 -11.52 -20.21 10.78
N ARG A 87 -12.26 -20.72 11.77
CA ARG A 87 -13.74 -20.85 11.76
C ARG A 87 -14.47 -19.60 12.27
N ARG A 88 -13.82 -18.71 13.02
CA ARG A 88 -14.35 -17.37 13.34
C ARG A 88 -14.51 -16.47 12.11
N GLY A 89 -13.92 -16.83 10.97
CA GLY A 89 -14.12 -16.19 9.66
C GLY A 89 -15.37 -16.65 8.89
N GLY A 90 -16.50 -16.86 9.58
CA GLY A 90 -17.76 -17.34 9.00
C GLY A 90 -18.78 -16.23 8.73
N GLY A 91 -18.96 -15.87 7.45
CA GLY A 91 -20.25 -15.37 6.95
C GLY A 91 -20.64 -13.91 7.25
N GLY A 92 -19.73 -12.97 7.09
CA GLY A 92 -20.01 -11.52 7.08
C GLY A 92 -18.78 -10.78 6.57
N GLY A 93 -18.94 -9.71 5.78
CA GLY A 93 -17.81 -8.98 5.18
C GLY A 93 -16.90 -8.32 6.22
N ASN A 94 -15.94 -9.07 6.76
CA ASN A 94 -15.04 -8.62 7.82
C ASN A 94 -13.59 -9.06 7.54
N GLY A 95 -13.15 -8.94 6.28
CA GLY A 95 -11.74 -9.08 5.93
C GLY A 95 -10.97 -7.77 6.07
N PRO A 96 -9.64 -7.84 5.91
CA PRO A 96 -8.79 -6.69 6.11
C PRO A 96 -9.04 -5.58 5.10
N VAL A 97 -8.89 -4.34 5.56
CA VAL A 97 -8.85 -3.16 4.69
C VAL A 97 -7.41 -2.98 4.22
N LEU A 98 -7.19 -2.98 2.90
CA LEU A 98 -5.89 -2.64 2.33
C LEU A 98 -5.75 -1.12 2.20
N VAL A 99 -4.67 -0.60 2.75
CA VAL A 99 -4.32 0.82 2.78
C VAL A 99 -2.95 0.97 2.14
N GLU A 100 -2.87 1.82 1.13
CA GLU A 100 -1.64 2.06 0.37
C GLU A 100 -1.20 3.51 0.59
N LEU A 101 0.03 3.73 1.04
CA LEU A 101 0.64 5.06 1.15
C LEU A 101 1.56 5.29 -0.04
N PHE A 102 1.39 6.40 -0.75
CA PHE A 102 2.36 6.93 -1.70
C PHE A 102 3.16 8.05 -1.04
N SER A 103 4.48 7.87 -0.98
CA SER A 103 5.40 8.65 -0.16
C SER A 103 6.73 8.87 -0.87
N SER A 104 7.58 9.74 -0.34
CA SER A 104 8.98 9.85 -0.75
C SER A 104 9.79 10.50 0.37
N GLN A 105 11.01 10.00 0.61
CA GLN A 105 11.97 10.64 1.50
C GLN A 105 12.40 12.03 0.98
N GLY A 106 12.26 12.31 -0.32
CA GLY A 106 12.50 13.63 -0.90
C GLY A 106 11.38 14.64 -0.61
N CYS A 107 10.19 14.17 -0.21
CA CYS A 107 9.07 15.02 0.16
C CYS A 107 9.13 15.38 1.66
N LYS A 108 9.13 16.69 1.95
CA LYS A 108 9.29 17.23 3.32
C LYS A 108 8.24 16.73 4.33
N THR A 109 6.99 16.56 3.90
CA THR A 109 5.85 16.20 4.77
C THR A 109 5.59 14.70 4.83
N SER A 110 6.19 13.91 3.93
CA SER A 110 6.02 12.45 3.90
C SER A 110 6.43 11.73 5.20
N PRO A 111 7.48 12.15 5.94
CA PRO A 111 7.83 11.51 7.21
C PRO A 111 6.69 11.47 8.25
N GLU A 112 5.78 12.44 8.25
CA GLU A 112 4.63 12.44 9.17
C GLU A 112 3.62 11.35 8.79
N ALA A 113 3.35 11.16 7.49
CA ALA A 113 2.45 10.12 7.00
C ALA A 113 3.03 8.71 7.18
N GLU A 114 4.35 8.55 7.06
CA GLU A 114 5.06 7.30 7.35
C GLU A 114 4.87 6.87 8.82
N LEU A 115 4.87 7.83 9.76
CA LEU A 115 4.57 7.55 11.17
C LEU A 115 3.12 7.10 11.35
N VAL A 116 2.16 7.73 10.67
CA VAL A 116 0.75 7.30 10.68
C VAL A 116 0.62 5.88 10.11
N MET A 117 1.28 5.56 9.00
CA MET A 117 1.26 4.21 8.41
C MET A 117 1.87 3.16 9.35
N SER A 118 3.01 3.48 9.98
CA SER A 118 3.67 2.60 10.94
C SER A 118 2.75 2.27 12.11
N ARG A 119 2.09 3.29 12.68
CA ARG A 119 1.11 3.13 13.76
C ARG A 119 -0.12 2.34 13.33
N LEU A 120 -0.62 2.55 12.10
CA LEU A 120 -1.70 1.77 11.50
C LEU A 120 -1.34 0.29 11.42
N GLY A 121 -0.17 -0.03 10.87
CA GLY A 121 0.28 -1.41 10.71
C GLY A 121 0.57 -2.14 12.03
N ARG A 122 1.01 -1.41 13.07
CA ARG A 122 1.17 -1.95 14.43
C ARG A 122 -0.15 -2.14 15.18
N GLY A 123 -1.22 -1.51 14.72
CA GLY A 123 -2.54 -1.58 15.36
C GLY A 123 -2.75 -0.56 16.48
N ASP A 124 -1.93 0.49 16.55
CA ASP A 124 -1.94 1.48 17.65
C ASP A 124 -3.28 2.26 17.76
N PHE A 125 -4.07 2.27 16.69
CA PHE A 125 -5.36 2.96 16.61
C PHE A 125 -6.56 2.13 17.08
N ASN A 126 -6.37 0.85 17.45
CA ASN A 126 -7.41 -0.04 17.96
C ASN A 126 -8.69 -0.08 17.08
N LEU A 127 -8.51 -0.18 15.77
CA LEU A 127 -9.62 -0.25 14.82
C LEU A 127 -10.34 -1.59 14.93
N ASP A 128 -11.67 -1.59 14.77
CA ASP A 128 -12.54 -2.77 14.88
C ASP A 128 -12.35 -3.82 13.76
N ARG A 129 -11.37 -3.62 12.88
CA ARG A 129 -11.12 -4.47 11.71
C ARG A 129 -9.63 -4.56 11.40
N PRO A 130 -9.15 -5.70 10.87
CA PRO A 130 -7.75 -5.84 10.51
C PRO A 130 -7.38 -4.92 9.35
N ILE A 131 -6.15 -4.42 9.35
CA ILE A 131 -5.60 -3.55 8.31
C ILE A 131 -4.36 -4.19 7.71
N ILE A 132 -4.21 -4.08 6.40
CA ILE A 132 -2.95 -4.36 5.71
C ILE A 132 -2.48 -3.03 5.13
N VAL A 133 -1.26 -2.63 5.46
CA VAL A 133 -0.63 -1.40 4.96
C VAL A 133 0.49 -1.72 3.99
N LEU A 134 0.67 -0.89 2.96
CA LEU A 134 1.73 -0.99 1.96
C LEU A 134 2.25 0.41 1.60
N GLY A 135 3.56 0.64 1.77
CA GLY A 135 4.24 1.90 1.44
C GLY A 135 4.89 1.86 0.06
N PHE A 136 4.52 2.77 -0.82
CA PHE A 136 5.02 2.90 -2.18
C PHE A 136 5.80 4.20 -2.32
N HIS A 137 7.13 4.09 -2.42
CA HIS A 137 8.00 5.25 -2.53
C HIS A 137 8.13 5.73 -3.99
N VAL A 138 7.55 6.87 -4.31
CA VAL A 138 7.59 7.43 -5.66
C VAL A 138 8.94 8.10 -5.92
N ASP A 139 9.38 8.09 -7.18
CA ASP A 139 10.69 8.59 -7.59
C ASP A 139 10.69 10.05 -8.08
N TYR A 140 9.53 10.65 -8.32
CA TYR A 140 9.45 12.00 -8.89
C TYR A 140 9.88 13.12 -7.95
N TRP A 141 10.29 12.83 -6.71
CA TRP A 141 10.91 13.81 -5.80
C TRP A 141 12.44 13.77 -5.83
N ASP A 142 13.05 12.78 -6.49
CA ASP A 142 14.50 12.56 -6.45
C ASP A 142 15.30 13.73 -7.03
N TYR A 143 14.66 14.57 -7.85
CA TYR A 143 15.28 15.77 -8.42
C TYR A 143 15.55 16.88 -7.37
N ILE A 144 14.94 16.80 -6.17
CA ILE A 144 15.09 17.81 -5.10
C ILE A 144 16.35 17.55 -4.24
N GLY A 145 17.38 16.96 -4.83
CA GLY A 145 18.71 16.83 -4.21
C GLY A 145 18.85 15.72 -3.16
N TRP A 146 17.81 14.93 -2.92
CA TRP A 146 17.89 13.64 -2.21
C TRP A 146 17.22 12.57 -3.05
N LYS A 147 17.96 11.49 -3.35
CA LYS A 147 17.42 10.33 -4.05
C LYS A 147 16.92 9.32 -3.03
N ASP A 148 15.62 9.05 -3.04
CA ASP A 148 15.03 8.05 -2.15
C ASP A 148 15.54 6.64 -2.52
N PRO A 149 16.19 5.90 -1.60
CA PRO A 149 16.69 4.55 -1.89
C PRO A 149 15.57 3.53 -2.18
N PHE A 150 14.33 3.84 -1.81
CA PHE A 150 13.15 3.01 -2.06
C PHE A 150 12.29 3.54 -3.22
N GLY A 151 12.64 4.71 -3.76
CA GLY A 151 12.00 5.35 -4.90
C GLY A 151 11.98 4.45 -6.13
N SER A 152 10.82 4.33 -6.78
CA SER A 152 10.67 3.57 -8.02
C SER A 152 9.64 4.17 -8.96
N SER A 153 9.98 4.22 -10.26
CA SER A 153 9.07 4.64 -11.32
C SER A 153 7.83 3.74 -11.41
N GLN A 154 7.92 2.48 -10.99
CA GLN A 154 6.76 1.56 -10.92
C GLN A 154 5.73 2.04 -9.90
N TRP A 155 6.19 2.61 -8.78
CA TRP A 155 5.32 3.18 -7.73
C TRP A 155 4.69 4.49 -8.20
N THR A 156 5.45 5.32 -8.92
CA THR A 156 4.91 6.50 -9.63
C THR A 156 3.83 6.11 -10.65
N VAL A 157 4.06 5.07 -11.46
CA VAL A 157 3.06 4.57 -12.42
C VAL A 157 1.82 4.03 -11.69
N ARG A 158 1.98 3.31 -10.58
CA ARG A 158 0.85 2.86 -9.77
C ARG A 158 0.05 4.04 -9.21
N GLN A 159 0.70 5.10 -8.76
CA GLN A 159 0.02 6.31 -8.29
C GLN A 159 -0.75 7.00 -9.41
N LYS A 160 -0.15 7.14 -10.61
CA LYS A 160 -0.81 7.67 -11.80
C LYS A 160 -2.11 6.92 -12.12
N ALA A 161 -2.07 5.60 -12.03
CA ALA A 161 -3.24 4.78 -12.27
C ALA A 161 -4.38 5.05 -11.25
N TYR A 162 -4.04 5.38 -10.00
CA TYR A 162 -5.04 5.84 -9.04
C TYR A 162 -5.55 7.25 -9.30
N VAL A 163 -4.69 8.19 -9.74
CA VAL A 163 -5.12 9.52 -10.16
C VAL A 163 -6.16 9.43 -11.28
N GLU A 164 -5.92 8.58 -12.27
CA GLU A 164 -6.87 8.33 -13.36
C GLU A 164 -8.16 7.64 -12.85
N ALA A 165 -8.04 6.55 -12.09
CA ALA A 165 -9.18 5.77 -11.63
C ALA A 165 -10.09 6.55 -10.66
N LEU A 166 -9.51 7.42 -9.83
CA LEU A 166 -10.21 8.25 -8.85
C LEU A 166 -10.56 9.65 -9.38
N ARG A 167 -10.20 9.96 -10.64
CA ARG A 167 -10.43 11.25 -11.31
C ARG A 167 -9.87 12.44 -10.52
N LEU A 168 -8.63 12.31 -10.08
CA LEU A 168 -7.91 13.37 -9.37
C LEU A 168 -7.20 14.28 -10.37
N ASP A 169 -7.02 15.54 -10.02
CA ASP A 169 -6.38 16.52 -10.91
C ASP A 169 -4.86 16.34 -10.99
N THR A 170 -4.23 15.89 -9.89
CA THR A 170 -2.77 15.77 -9.80
C THR A 170 -2.34 14.65 -8.87
N MET A 171 -1.13 14.13 -9.09
CA MET A 171 -0.41 13.34 -8.10
C MET A 171 0.19 14.26 -7.03
N PHE A 172 0.26 13.76 -5.81
CA PHE A 172 0.94 14.43 -4.71
C PHE A 172 1.39 13.40 -3.68
N THR A 173 2.32 13.79 -2.79
CA THR A 173 2.65 13.01 -1.60
C THR A 173 2.61 13.91 -0.36
N PRO A 174 2.31 13.35 0.82
CA PRO A 174 1.89 11.97 1.03
C PRO A 174 0.42 11.75 0.66
N GLN A 175 0.11 10.63 -0.01
CA GLN A 175 -1.26 10.25 -0.37
C GLN A 175 -1.57 8.86 0.14
N PHE A 176 -2.65 8.71 0.92
CA PHE A 176 -3.23 7.39 1.19
C PHE A 176 -4.30 7.06 0.16
N VAL A 177 -4.34 5.79 -0.26
CA VAL A 177 -5.41 5.18 -1.03
C VAL A 177 -5.96 3.99 -0.25
N VAL A 178 -7.26 4.02 0.02
CA VAL A 178 -7.96 3.00 0.82
C VAL A 178 -8.81 2.13 -0.10
N GLN A 179 -8.53 0.82 -0.11
CA GLN A 179 -9.20 -0.19 -0.94
C GLN A 179 -9.24 0.16 -2.45
N GLY A 180 -8.36 1.04 -2.93
CA GLY A 180 -8.39 1.54 -4.29
C GLY A 180 -9.65 2.31 -4.66
N ARG A 181 -10.36 2.86 -3.66
CA ARG A 181 -11.70 3.47 -3.81
C ARG A 181 -11.78 4.89 -3.31
N ALA A 182 -11.02 5.21 -2.27
CA ALA A 182 -10.98 6.54 -1.69
C ALA A 182 -9.53 6.95 -1.43
N GLN A 183 -9.29 8.24 -1.33
CA GLN A 183 -7.96 8.80 -1.11
C GLN A 183 -8.02 10.00 -0.18
N CYS A 184 -6.93 10.25 0.54
CA CYS A 184 -6.78 11.42 1.39
C CYS A 184 -5.31 11.82 1.53
N VAL A 185 -5.07 13.04 2.00
CA VAL A 185 -3.73 13.55 2.29
C VAL A 185 -3.19 12.85 3.54
N GLY A 186 -1.96 12.35 3.47
CA GLY A 186 -1.45 11.43 4.49
C GLY A 186 -0.99 12.05 5.81
N ASN A 187 -0.92 13.37 5.90
CA ASN A 187 -0.63 14.07 7.16
C ASN A 187 -1.91 14.41 7.96
N GLU A 188 -3.09 14.06 7.46
CA GLU A 188 -4.37 14.23 8.16
C GLU A 188 -4.82 12.90 8.79
N GLU A 189 -4.27 12.56 9.97
CA GLU A 189 -4.52 11.27 10.65
C GLU A 189 -6.02 10.93 10.78
N GLU A 190 -6.84 11.88 11.22
CA GLU A 190 -8.29 11.69 11.37
C GLU A 190 -8.98 11.39 10.02
N SER A 191 -8.53 12.04 8.95
CA SER A 191 -9.01 11.79 7.59
C SER A 191 -8.70 10.35 7.17
N VAL A 192 -7.48 9.88 7.41
CA VAL A 192 -7.05 8.50 7.11
C VAL A 192 -7.93 7.49 7.87
N LEU A 193 -8.10 7.69 9.18
CA LEU A 193 -8.90 6.79 10.02
C LEU A 193 -10.38 6.76 9.59
N SER A 194 -10.96 7.91 9.24
CA SER A 194 -12.34 8.03 8.74
C SER A 194 -12.53 7.29 7.41
N HIS A 195 -11.60 7.42 6.48
CA HIS A 195 -11.64 6.68 5.21
C HIS A 195 -11.51 5.17 5.42
N ILE A 196 -10.66 4.73 6.36
CA ILE A 196 -10.54 3.31 6.72
C ILE A 196 -11.84 2.78 7.36
N ALA A 197 -12.44 3.56 8.27
CA ALA A 197 -13.68 3.19 8.95
C ALA A 197 -14.86 3.08 7.97
N SER A 198 -14.93 3.96 6.97
CA SER A 198 -15.98 3.97 5.95
C SER A 198 -15.73 2.99 4.78
N ALA A 199 -14.52 2.44 4.67
CA ALA A 199 -14.15 1.54 3.58
C ALA A 199 -14.99 0.25 3.58
N PRO A 200 -15.38 -0.25 2.39
CA PRO A 200 -16.03 -1.55 2.28
C PRO A 200 -15.04 -2.66 2.66
N SER A 201 -15.53 -3.60 3.47
CA SER A 201 -14.81 -4.83 3.80
C SER A 201 -15.32 -5.99 2.95
N PHE A 202 -14.39 -6.86 2.56
CA PHE A 202 -14.67 -8.04 1.77
C PHE A 202 -14.10 -9.27 2.46
N PRO A 203 -14.71 -10.46 2.32
CA PRO A 203 -14.13 -11.69 2.84
C PRO A 203 -12.70 -11.88 2.33
N PRO A 204 -11.73 -12.21 3.20
CA PRO A 204 -10.35 -12.41 2.77
C PRO A 204 -10.29 -13.61 1.79
N PRO A 205 -9.43 -13.55 0.76
CA PRO A 205 -9.05 -14.75 0.02
C PRO A 205 -8.54 -15.83 0.97
N SER A 206 -8.64 -17.10 0.56
CA SER A 206 -8.13 -18.22 1.34
C SER A 206 -7.01 -18.92 0.59
N PHE A 207 -5.87 -18.24 0.45
CA PHE A 207 -4.66 -18.76 -0.15
C PHE A 207 -3.74 -19.36 0.90
N GLN A 208 -3.01 -20.39 0.48
CA GLN A 208 -1.84 -20.92 1.16
C GLN A 208 -0.61 -20.54 0.35
N ALA A 209 0.46 -20.18 1.04
CA ALA A 209 1.72 -19.78 0.43
C ALA A 209 2.81 -20.81 0.79
N ASN A 210 3.60 -21.20 -0.20
CA ASN A 210 4.85 -21.93 -0.03
C ASN A 210 5.99 -21.03 -0.50
N PHE A 211 7.04 -20.94 0.32
CA PHE A 211 8.18 -20.07 0.10
C PHE A 211 9.43 -20.91 -0.11
N GLN A 212 10.15 -20.64 -1.20
CA GLN A 212 11.40 -21.33 -1.50
C GLN A 212 12.42 -20.33 -2.00
N LYS A 213 13.67 -20.47 -1.54
CA LYS A 213 14.81 -19.73 -2.10
C LYS A 213 15.38 -20.56 -3.25
N ALA A 214 15.16 -20.12 -4.48
CA ALA A 214 15.45 -20.94 -5.66
C ALA A 214 16.95 -20.99 -6.01
N ASP A 215 17.64 -19.85 -5.94
CA ASP A 215 19.03 -19.67 -6.40
C ASP A 215 19.86 -18.75 -5.48
N GLY A 216 19.43 -18.58 -4.23
CA GLY A 216 20.08 -17.69 -3.25
C GLY A 216 19.68 -16.22 -3.37
N ASN A 217 19.32 -15.75 -4.57
CA ASN A 217 18.98 -14.36 -4.83
C ASN A 217 17.52 -14.16 -5.28
N THR A 218 16.76 -15.24 -5.40
CA THR A 218 15.35 -15.20 -5.81
C THR A 218 14.49 -15.90 -4.76
N LEU A 219 13.48 -15.19 -4.26
CA LEU A 219 12.41 -15.77 -3.46
C LEU A 219 11.27 -16.20 -4.39
N GLN A 220 11.05 -17.50 -4.48
CA GLN A 220 9.90 -18.07 -5.15
C GLN A 220 8.73 -18.21 -4.16
N VAL A 221 7.57 -17.70 -4.57
CA VAL A 221 6.33 -17.76 -3.77
C VAL A 221 5.25 -18.46 -4.59
N SER A 222 4.94 -19.69 -4.20
CA SER A 222 3.84 -20.47 -4.78
C SER A 222 2.58 -20.29 -3.95
N LEU A 223 1.51 -19.81 -4.59
CA LEU A 223 0.25 -19.45 -3.95
C LEU A 223 -0.86 -20.31 -4.54
N THR A 224 -1.62 -20.99 -3.69
CA THR A 224 -2.80 -21.77 -4.09
C THR A 224 -3.96 -21.46 -3.16
N GLY A 225 -5.11 -21.10 -3.72
CA GLY A 225 -6.23 -20.65 -2.91
C GLY A 225 -7.49 -20.34 -3.68
N GLN A 226 -8.45 -19.76 -2.98
CA GLN A 226 -9.74 -19.39 -3.55
C GLN A 226 -10.00 -17.90 -3.31
N VAL A 227 -10.51 -17.24 -4.33
CA VAL A 227 -11.15 -15.94 -4.15
C VAL A 227 -12.55 -16.17 -3.60
N ARG A 228 -12.93 -15.37 -2.59
CA ARG A 228 -14.21 -15.50 -1.86
C ARG A 228 -15.33 -14.60 -2.39
N MET A 229 -15.13 -14.05 -3.58
CA MET A 229 -16.11 -13.24 -4.28
C MET A 229 -16.29 -13.74 -5.71
N LYS A 230 -17.41 -13.35 -6.34
CA LYS A 230 -17.64 -13.58 -7.76
C LYS A 230 -16.84 -12.56 -8.57
N ILE A 231 -16.12 -13.03 -9.57
CA ILE A 231 -15.42 -12.18 -10.55
C ILE A 231 -16.17 -12.32 -11.87
N ASP A 232 -16.57 -11.19 -12.44
CA ASP A 232 -17.30 -11.14 -13.71
C ASP A 232 -16.36 -11.17 -14.92
N SER A 233 -16.91 -10.84 -16.09
CA SER A 233 -16.20 -10.83 -17.37
C SER A 233 -15.18 -9.68 -17.51
N GLN A 234 -15.28 -8.62 -16.69
CA GLN A 234 -14.28 -7.55 -16.64
C GLN A 234 -12.97 -8.07 -16.04
N GLY A 235 -13.06 -9.08 -15.19
CA GLY A 235 -11.93 -9.75 -14.59
C GLY A 235 -11.28 -8.98 -13.45
N ALA A 236 -10.33 -9.65 -12.81
CA ALA A 236 -9.48 -9.08 -11.78
C ALA A 236 -8.07 -9.67 -11.85
N ASN A 237 -7.12 -8.97 -11.26
CA ASN A 237 -5.76 -9.41 -11.06
C ASN A 237 -5.57 -9.82 -9.60
N ILE A 238 -4.88 -10.94 -9.40
CA ILE A 238 -4.38 -11.34 -8.09
C ILE A 238 -2.95 -10.81 -7.99
N MET A 239 -2.77 -9.81 -7.14
CA MET A 239 -1.50 -9.11 -6.95
C MET A 239 -0.81 -9.62 -5.68
N VAL A 240 0.52 -9.61 -5.69
CA VAL A 240 1.36 -10.08 -4.58
C VAL A 240 2.46 -9.06 -4.34
N ALA A 241 2.43 -8.41 -3.18
CA ALA A 241 3.43 -7.45 -2.74
C ALA A 241 4.40 -8.09 -1.75
N LEU A 242 5.71 -7.92 -1.98
CA LEU A 242 6.77 -8.16 -1.00
C LEU A 242 7.16 -6.81 -0.41
N TYR A 243 6.97 -6.65 0.89
CA TYR A 243 7.32 -5.44 1.63
C TYR A 243 8.35 -5.73 2.72
N GLU A 244 8.99 -4.67 3.20
CA GLU A 244 10.01 -4.70 4.26
C GLU A 244 9.73 -3.61 5.30
N CYS A 245 9.96 -3.92 6.58
CA CYS A 245 9.78 -3.00 7.71
C CYS A 245 11.11 -2.67 8.39
N GLY A 246 11.11 -1.68 9.28
CA GLY A 246 12.25 -1.31 10.11
C GLY A 246 13.46 -0.86 9.30
N LEU A 247 13.20 -0.16 8.19
CA LEU A 247 14.22 0.48 7.37
C LEU A 247 14.58 1.82 7.99
N VAL A 248 15.88 2.13 8.01
CA VAL A 248 16.42 3.37 8.56
C VAL A 248 17.34 3.98 7.53
N THR A 249 17.19 5.28 7.28
CA THR A 249 17.99 6.00 6.30
C THR A 249 18.45 7.33 6.86
N ASP A 250 19.76 7.55 6.88
CA ASP A 250 20.33 8.87 7.10
C ASP A 250 20.15 9.72 5.84
N CYS A 251 19.56 10.90 5.99
CA CYS A 251 19.29 11.82 4.87
C CYS A 251 20.28 13.00 4.91
N PRO A 252 21.46 12.93 4.25
CA PRO A 252 22.47 13.98 4.25
C PRO A 252 22.13 15.22 3.40
N THR A 253 21.17 15.14 2.48
CA THR A 253 20.82 16.20 1.51
C THR A 253 19.31 16.30 1.32
N GLY A 254 18.85 17.26 0.49
CA GLY A 254 17.43 17.49 0.19
C GLY A 254 16.63 18.09 1.35
N GLU A 255 15.30 18.10 1.20
CA GLU A 255 14.36 18.74 2.14
C GLU A 255 14.38 18.14 3.55
N ASN A 256 14.77 16.86 3.67
CA ASN A 256 14.87 16.15 4.95
C ASN A 256 16.31 16.05 5.47
N LYS A 257 17.21 16.91 4.98
CA LYS A 257 18.62 16.94 5.39
C LYS A 257 18.80 16.94 6.92
N GLY A 258 19.70 16.08 7.39
CA GLY A 258 20.07 15.94 8.80
C GLY A 258 19.10 15.10 9.63
N ARG A 259 18.05 14.55 9.01
CA ARG A 259 17.10 13.64 9.68
C ARG A 259 17.51 12.19 9.45
N VAL A 260 17.14 11.35 10.42
CA VAL A 260 17.11 9.89 10.29
C VAL A 260 15.67 9.50 10.02
N LEU A 261 15.40 8.96 8.85
CA LEU A 261 14.07 8.56 8.43
C LEU A 261 13.87 7.08 8.70
N SER A 262 12.74 6.73 9.32
CA SER A 262 12.31 5.35 9.52
C SER A 262 11.14 5.04 8.61
N ASN A 263 11.18 3.92 7.90
CA ASN A 263 10.13 3.49 6.99
C ASN A 263 9.73 2.04 7.30
N ASP A 264 8.42 1.82 7.40
CA ASP A 264 7.82 0.51 7.62
C ASP A 264 6.93 0.13 6.43
N TYR A 265 6.74 -1.17 6.19
CA TYR A 265 5.87 -1.71 5.15
C TYR A 265 6.21 -1.23 3.72
N VAL A 266 7.48 -0.87 3.48
CA VAL A 266 7.97 -0.41 2.18
C VAL A 266 7.89 -1.54 1.17
N VAL A 267 7.09 -1.37 0.13
CA VAL A 267 6.96 -2.34 -0.95
C VAL A 267 8.23 -2.34 -1.79
N ARG A 268 8.89 -3.49 -1.79
CA ARG A 268 10.13 -3.73 -2.54
C ARG A 268 9.86 -4.38 -3.88
N ARG A 269 8.79 -5.19 -3.99
CA ARG A 269 8.31 -5.81 -5.24
C ARG A 269 6.79 -5.92 -5.25
N LEU A 270 6.19 -5.82 -6.43
CA LEU A 270 4.76 -6.04 -6.65
C LEU A 270 4.60 -6.84 -7.95
N GLU A 271 4.15 -8.08 -7.83
CA GLU A 271 4.00 -8.98 -8.96
C GLU A 271 2.54 -9.37 -9.14
N LYS A 272 2.16 -9.65 -10.39
CA LYS A 272 0.84 -10.21 -10.70
C LYS A 272 0.94 -11.73 -10.73
N LEU A 273 0.25 -12.39 -9.82
CA LEU A 273 0.17 -13.85 -9.78
C LEU A 273 -0.61 -14.40 -10.97
N SER A 274 -1.79 -13.82 -11.24
CA SER A 274 -2.65 -14.22 -12.35
C SER A 274 -3.71 -13.16 -12.65
N SER A 275 -4.24 -13.20 -13.88
CA SER A 275 -5.47 -12.52 -14.25
C SER A 275 -6.59 -13.56 -14.32
N VAL A 276 -7.73 -13.27 -13.70
CA VAL A 276 -8.88 -14.17 -13.61
C VAL A 276 -10.13 -13.50 -14.18
N LYS A 277 -10.97 -14.27 -14.88
CA LYS A 277 -12.24 -13.84 -15.46
C LYS A 277 -13.30 -14.90 -15.22
N ASP A 278 -14.56 -14.48 -15.11
CA ASP A 278 -15.72 -15.37 -14.96
C ASP A 278 -15.51 -16.43 -13.85
N LEU A 279 -14.95 -15.99 -12.73
CA LEU A 279 -14.56 -16.86 -11.63
C LEU A 279 -15.71 -16.98 -10.63
N SER A 280 -16.21 -18.20 -10.44
CA SER A 280 -17.15 -18.49 -9.36
C SER A 280 -16.45 -18.37 -8.00
N PRO A 281 -17.17 -17.92 -6.94
CA PRO A 281 -16.66 -18.02 -5.59
C PRO A 281 -16.27 -19.48 -5.32
N LYS A 282 -15.08 -19.72 -4.74
CA LYS A 282 -14.50 -21.05 -4.42
C LYS A 282 -13.76 -21.78 -5.54
N LYS A 283 -13.68 -21.25 -6.75
CA LYS A 283 -12.78 -21.86 -7.75
C LYS A 283 -11.32 -21.65 -7.31
N THR A 284 -10.57 -22.74 -7.28
CA THR A 284 -9.16 -22.72 -6.90
C THR A 284 -8.33 -22.06 -7.99
N VAL A 285 -7.44 -21.18 -7.57
CA VAL A 285 -6.45 -20.48 -8.38
C VAL A 285 -5.09 -20.78 -7.79
N SER A 286 -4.14 -21.13 -8.66
CA SER A 286 -2.75 -21.37 -8.30
C SER A 286 -1.83 -20.58 -9.20
N GLY A 287 -0.68 -20.19 -8.68
CA GLY A 287 0.38 -19.56 -9.44
C GLY A 287 1.67 -19.47 -8.63
N THR A 288 2.73 -19.04 -9.30
CA THR A 288 4.02 -18.79 -8.69
C THR A 288 4.54 -17.44 -9.15
N VAL A 289 5.01 -16.61 -8.22
CA VAL A 289 5.77 -15.39 -8.51
C VAL A 289 7.20 -15.55 -8.03
N ASN A 290 8.14 -14.93 -8.73
CA ASN A 290 9.55 -14.92 -8.37
C ASN A 290 9.95 -13.49 -8.05
N PHE A 291 10.47 -13.25 -6.84
CA PHE A 291 10.95 -11.95 -6.41
C PHE A 291 12.48 -11.95 -6.40
N PRO A 292 13.12 -11.19 -7.31
CA PRO A 292 14.55 -10.91 -7.20
C PRO A 292 14.80 -10.16 -5.89
N LEU A 293 15.61 -10.75 -5.02
CA LEU A 293 16.02 -10.18 -3.75
C LEU A 293 17.11 -9.13 -3.97
N TRP A 294 17.23 -8.20 -3.02
CA TRP A 294 18.26 -7.17 -3.02
C TRP A 294 19.37 -7.52 -2.04
N GLU A 295 20.52 -6.87 -2.23
CA GLU A 295 21.64 -7.00 -1.30
C GLU A 295 21.26 -6.52 0.10
N GLY A 296 21.66 -7.28 1.12
CA GLY A 296 21.40 -6.94 2.52
C GLY A 296 19.96 -7.15 2.99
N ILE A 297 19.12 -7.86 2.22
CA ILE A 297 17.77 -8.22 2.65
C ILE A 297 17.77 -8.93 4.01
N ASN A 298 16.86 -8.51 4.88
CA ASN A 298 16.55 -9.23 6.11
C ASN A 298 15.12 -9.80 6.01
N VAL A 299 15.01 -11.10 5.70
CA VAL A 299 13.72 -11.77 5.48
C VAL A 299 12.78 -11.72 6.70
N THR A 300 13.32 -11.61 7.92
CA THR A 300 12.53 -11.49 9.16
C THR A 300 11.80 -10.15 9.27
N LYS A 301 12.27 -9.14 8.54
CA LYS A 301 11.63 -7.82 8.41
C LYS A 301 10.67 -7.76 7.23
N CYS A 302 10.58 -8.83 6.43
CA CYS A 302 9.75 -8.86 5.24
C CYS A 302 8.38 -9.49 5.50
N GLY A 303 7.42 -9.13 4.67
CA GLY A 303 6.10 -9.76 4.64
C GLY A 303 5.56 -9.82 3.21
N ILE A 304 4.57 -10.69 3.01
CA ILE A 304 3.85 -10.79 1.74
C ILE A 304 2.39 -10.37 1.95
N ALA A 305 1.87 -9.55 1.05
CA ALA A 305 0.46 -9.23 0.96
C ALA A 305 -0.08 -9.67 -0.40
N LEU A 306 -1.15 -10.46 -0.40
CA LEU A 306 -1.93 -10.81 -1.58
C LEU A 306 -3.21 -9.98 -1.57
N PHE A 307 -3.61 -9.46 -2.73
CA PHE A 307 -4.90 -8.78 -2.87
C PHE A 307 -5.50 -8.96 -4.26
N VAL A 308 -6.84 -8.96 -4.31
CA VAL A 308 -7.62 -9.06 -5.56
C VAL A 308 -8.02 -7.66 -5.99
N GLN A 309 -7.57 -7.25 -7.17
CA GLN A 309 -7.71 -5.90 -7.71
C GLN A 309 -8.36 -5.93 -9.11
N ASN A 310 -9.40 -5.15 -9.36
CA ASN A 310 -9.97 -5.03 -10.72
C ASN A 310 -9.17 -4.06 -11.60
N ASN A 311 -9.62 -3.87 -12.85
CA ASN A 311 -8.96 -2.98 -13.81
C ASN A 311 -9.06 -1.48 -13.43
N SER A 312 -9.99 -1.11 -12.55
CA SER A 312 -10.10 0.24 -11.98
C SER A 312 -9.35 0.37 -10.65
N HIS A 313 -8.44 -0.56 -10.36
CA HIS A 313 -7.63 -0.63 -9.16
C HIS A 313 -8.40 -0.81 -7.83
N GLN A 314 -9.71 -1.05 -7.87
CA GLN A 314 -10.49 -1.32 -6.66
C GLN A 314 -10.13 -2.70 -6.10
N ILE A 315 -9.98 -2.76 -4.78
CA ILE A 315 -9.58 -3.96 -4.04
C ILE A 315 -10.81 -4.61 -3.42
N PHE A 316 -10.87 -5.94 -3.51
CA PHE A 316 -12.04 -6.73 -3.10
C PHE A 316 -11.72 -7.91 -2.16
N GLY A 317 -10.55 -7.88 -1.54
CA GLY A 317 -10.11 -8.90 -0.61
C GLY A 317 -8.60 -8.94 -0.58
N SER A 318 -8.05 -9.04 0.62
CA SER A 318 -6.62 -9.08 0.86
C SER A 318 -6.28 -10.10 1.94
N GLN A 319 -5.06 -10.61 1.90
CA GLN A 319 -4.53 -11.60 2.83
C GLN A 319 -3.04 -11.34 3.03
N LYS A 320 -2.57 -11.39 4.28
CA LYS A 320 -1.15 -11.27 4.62
C LYS A 320 -0.55 -12.65 4.90
N PHE A 321 0.72 -12.82 4.56
CA PHE A 321 1.54 -13.97 4.92
C PHE A 321 2.84 -13.50 5.57
N ASN A 322 3.28 -14.24 6.59
CA ASN A 322 4.59 -14.06 7.17
C ASN A 322 5.58 -14.96 6.41
N LEU A 323 6.79 -14.45 6.17
CA LEU A 323 7.86 -15.28 5.63
C LEU A 323 8.39 -16.19 6.75
N PRO A 324 8.73 -17.45 6.45
CA PRO A 324 9.47 -18.32 7.35
C PRO A 324 10.82 -17.71 7.77
N ASP A 325 11.20 -17.87 9.04
CA ASP A 325 12.49 -17.39 9.57
C ASP A 325 13.71 -18.10 8.95
N ASN A 326 13.50 -19.27 8.35
CA ASN A 326 14.55 -20.15 7.82
C ASN A 326 14.82 -20.00 6.31
N LEU A 327 14.40 -18.89 5.70
CA LEU A 327 14.60 -18.56 4.27
C LEU A 327 16.00 -17.99 3.95
#